data_AF-Q95KK5-F1
#
_entry.id   AF-Q95KK5-F1
#
_cell.length_a   1.000
_cell.length_b   1.000
_cell.length_c   1.000
_cell.angle_alpha   90.00
_cell.angle_beta   90.00
_cell.angle_gamma   90.00
#
_symmetry.space_group_name_H-M   'P 1'
#
loop_
_entity.id
_entity.type
_entity.pdbx_description
1 polymer ?
#
loop_
_entity_poly.entity_id
_entity_poly.type
_entity_poly.pdbx_seq_one_letter_code
_entity_poly.pdbx_strand_id
1 'polypeptide(L)'
;MAQTNPMPGSLGPWKITIYDQENFQGKRMEFTSSCPNVSERSFDNVRSLKVECGAWIGYEHTSFCGQQFILERGEYPRWDAWSGSNAYHIERLMSFRPICSANHKESKITIFEKENFIGRQWEICDDYPSLQAMGWFNNEVGSMKIQCGAWVCYQYPGYRGYQYILECDHHGGDYKHWREWGSHAQTSQIQSIRRIQQ
;
A
#
# COMPACT_ATOMS: atom_id res chain seq x y z
N MET A 1 8.05 15.34 40.06
CA MET A 1 7.20 14.37 39.33
C MET A 1 6.67 15.09 38.09
N ALA A 2 6.79 14.63 36.86
CA ALA A 2 7.28 13.38 36.31
C ALA A 2 8.11 13.69 35.05
N GLN A 3 9.31 13.11 34.97
CA GLN A 3 10.01 12.95 33.69
C GLN A 3 9.35 11.77 33.00
N THR A 4 8.62 12.02 31.91
CA THR A 4 8.11 10.94 31.07
C THR A 4 9.28 10.43 30.24
N ASN A 5 9.83 9.28 30.64
CA ASN A 5 10.73 8.51 29.79
C ASN A 5 10.04 8.23 28.45
N PRO A 6 10.72 8.41 27.31
CA PRO A 6 10.19 7.97 26.03
C PRO A 6 10.05 6.45 26.02
N MET A 7 8.89 5.96 25.57
CA MET A 7 8.63 4.53 25.38
C MET A 7 9.61 3.95 24.34
N PRO A 8 10.22 2.78 24.60
CA PRO A 8 11.06 2.12 23.60
C PRO A 8 10.14 1.58 22.48
N GLY A 9 10.16 2.24 21.32
CA GLY A 9 9.38 1.83 20.14
C GLY A 9 8.86 2.96 19.26
N SER A 10 9.09 4.24 19.60
CA SER A 10 8.71 5.36 18.73
C SER A 10 9.53 5.34 17.45
N LEU A 11 8.98 4.76 16.38
CA LEU A 11 9.22 5.29 15.04
C LEU A 11 8.95 6.81 15.11
N GLY A 12 9.81 7.61 14.50
CA GLY A 12 9.56 9.05 14.39
C GLY A 12 8.24 9.30 13.66
N PRO A 13 7.78 10.56 13.57
CA PRO A 13 6.61 10.86 12.73
C PRO A 13 6.84 10.30 11.32
N TRP A 14 5.79 9.74 10.68
CA TRP A 14 5.84 9.36 9.26
C TRP A 14 6.47 10.50 8.46
N LYS A 15 7.39 10.16 7.56
CA LYS A 15 8.07 11.16 6.75
C LYS A 15 8.32 10.63 5.34
N ILE A 16 7.92 11.44 4.37
CA ILE A 16 8.19 11.27 2.94
C ILE A 16 8.67 12.60 2.35
N THR A 17 9.69 12.56 1.51
CA THR A 17 10.17 13.70 0.72
C THR A 17 9.97 13.42 -0.75
N ILE A 18 9.25 14.29 -1.46
CA ILE A 18 9.03 14.20 -2.91
C ILE A 18 9.89 15.19 -3.68
N TYR A 19 10.18 14.88 -4.94
CA TYR A 19 10.97 15.69 -5.86
C TYR A 19 10.28 15.78 -7.22
N ASP A 20 10.40 16.94 -7.89
CA ASP A 20 9.83 17.18 -9.23
C ASP A 20 10.73 16.70 -10.37
N GLN A 21 11.96 16.25 -10.07
CA GLN A 21 12.86 15.60 -11.00
C GLN A 21 13.29 14.21 -10.50
N GLU A 22 13.80 13.40 -11.41
CA GLU A 22 14.38 12.10 -11.10
C GLU A 22 15.68 12.26 -10.27
N ASN A 23 16.11 11.17 -9.64
CA ASN A 23 17.37 11.10 -8.88
C ASN A 23 17.50 12.17 -7.78
N PHE A 24 16.37 12.51 -7.15
CA PHE A 24 16.28 13.42 -6.01
C PHE A 24 16.77 14.84 -6.31
N GLN A 25 16.53 15.31 -7.53
CA GLN A 25 16.90 16.64 -8.00
C GLN A 25 15.70 17.61 -8.04
N GLY A 26 15.99 18.88 -8.32
CA GLY A 26 14.98 19.90 -8.53
C GLY A 26 14.28 20.37 -7.25
N LYS A 27 13.02 20.77 -7.37
CA LYS A 27 12.19 21.20 -6.25
C LYS A 27 11.86 19.99 -5.39
N ARG A 28 12.03 20.14 -4.06
CA ARG A 28 11.66 19.12 -3.08
C ARG A 28 10.72 19.64 -2.01
N MET A 29 9.90 18.76 -1.45
CA MET A 29 9.03 19.08 -0.32
C MET A 29 8.86 17.86 0.59
N GLU A 30 8.89 18.11 1.89
CA GLU A 30 8.75 17.08 2.94
C GLU A 30 7.31 17.07 3.46
N PHE A 31 6.78 15.89 3.75
CA PHE A 31 5.43 15.66 4.26
C PHE A 31 5.45 14.71 5.44
N THR A 32 4.62 15.02 6.43
CA THR A 32 4.35 14.17 7.60
C THR A 32 2.88 13.79 7.73
N SER A 33 2.07 14.15 6.73
CA SER A 33 0.63 13.89 6.65
C SER A 33 0.22 13.70 5.19
N SER A 34 -1.03 13.30 4.96
CA SER A 34 -1.57 13.07 3.62
C SER A 34 -1.54 14.33 2.73
N CYS A 35 -1.24 14.14 1.45
CA CYS A 35 -1.38 15.14 0.41
C CYS A 35 -2.40 14.64 -0.64
N PRO A 36 -3.63 15.19 -0.68
CA PRO A 36 -4.64 14.78 -1.65
C PRO A 36 -4.37 15.29 -3.07
N ASN A 37 -3.52 16.30 -3.23
CA ASN A 37 -3.18 16.85 -4.54
C ASN A 37 -1.84 17.58 -4.50
N VAL A 38 -0.82 17.01 -5.16
CA VAL A 38 0.52 17.61 -5.22
C VAL A 38 0.57 18.90 -6.05
N SER A 39 -0.40 19.14 -6.95
CA SER A 39 -0.43 20.37 -7.75
C SER A 39 -0.72 21.61 -6.91
N GLU A 40 -1.43 21.46 -5.79
CA GLU A 40 -1.62 22.52 -4.78
C GLU A 40 -0.32 22.87 -4.05
N ARG A 41 0.74 22.06 -4.22
CA ARG A 41 2.09 22.32 -3.70
C ARG A 41 3.04 22.72 -4.84
N SER A 42 2.49 23.05 -6.01
CA SER A 42 3.18 23.38 -7.26
C SER A 42 4.15 22.28 -7.71
N PHE A 43 3.68 21.03 -7.67
CA PHE A 43 4.29 19.90 -8.35
C PHE A 43 3.34 19.42 -9.45
N ASP A 44 3.81 19.35 -10.70
CA ASP A 44 3.00 18.80 -11.79
C ASP A 44 2.92 17.27 -11.74
N ASN A 45 3.99 16.63 -11.25
CA ASN A 45 4.09 15.21 -10.96
C ASN A 45 5.23 14.96 -9.96
N VAL A 46 5.18 13.87 -9.21
CA VAL A 46 6.33 13.39 -8.44
C VAL A 46 7.21 12.53 -9.35
N ARG A 47 8.50 12.84 -9.44
CA ARG A 47 9.47 12.15 -10.31
C ARG A 47 10.48 11.31 -9.54
N SER A 48 10.75 11.64 -8.29
CA SER A 48 11.46 10.78 -7.35
C SER A 48 11.01 11.08 -5.92
N LEU A 49 11.19 10.13 -5.00
CA LEU A 49 10.81 10.31 -3.60
C LEU A 49 11.69 9.50 -2.65
N LYS A 50 11.74 9.91 -1.40
CA LYS A 50 12.38 9.18 -0.30
C LYS A 50 11.36 9.00 0.81
N VAL A 51 11.24 7.78 1.32
CA VAL A 51 10.45 7.50 2.52
C VAL A 51 11.43 7.31 3.66
N GLU A 52 11.54 8.29 4.54
CA GLU A 52 12.46 8.23 5.66
C GLU A 52 11.87 7.50 6.87
N CYS A 53 10.55 7.56 7.07
CA CYS A 53 9.87 6.93 8.20
C CYS A 53 8.44 6.47 7.85
N GLY A 54 8.11 5.24 8.24
CA GLY A 54 6.81 4.62 8.06
C GLY A 54 6.54 4.14 6.64
N ALA A 55 5.31 3.70 6.39
CA ALA A 55 4.83 3.31 5.07
C ALA A 55 3.76 4.29 4.57
N TRP A 56 3.68 4.43 3.24
CA TRP A 56 2.78 5.35 2.56
C TRP A 56 2.12 4.65 1.37
N ILE A 57 0.94 5.14 0.99
CA ILE A 57 0.30 4.79 -0.29
C ILE A 57 0.44 5.98 -1.22
N GLY A 58 1.06 5.76 -2.37
CA GLY A 58 1.01 6.68 -3.51
C GLY A 58 -0.16 6.37 -4.42
N TYR A 59 -0.74 7.38 -5.04
CA TYR A 59 -1.87 7.25 -5.95
C TYR A 59 -1.62 7.97 -7.27
N GLU A 60 -2.04 7.35 -8.36
CA GLU A 60 -1.93 7.87 -9.71
C GLU A 60 -2.66 9.20 -9.92
N HIS A 61 -3.81 9.38 -9.27
CA HIS A 61 -4.63 10.58 -9.41
C HIS A 61 -4.73 11.34 -8.08
N THR A 62 -5.28 12.54 -8.16
CA THR A 62 -5.62 13.34 -6.98
C THR A 62 -6.72 12.66 -6.17
N SER A 63 -6.91 13.10 -4.94
CA SER A 63 -7.96 12.63 -4.03
C SER A 63 -7.91 11.13 -3.77
N PHE A 64 -6.71 10.54 -3.75
CA PHE A 64 -6.47 9.13 -3.44
C PHE A 64 -7.13 8.16 -4.42
N CYS A 65 -7.14 8.53 -5.71
CA CYS A 65 -7.77 7.76 -6.79
C CYS A 65 -6.77 7.17 -7.78
N GLY A 66 -7.24 6.21 -8.58
CA GLY A 66 -6.44 5.53 -9.59
C GLY A 66 -5.58 4.42 -9.00
N GLN A 67 -4.51 4.08 -9.71
CA GLN A 67 -3.58 3.03 -9.30
C GLN A 67 -2.92 3.36 -7.97
N GLN A 68 -2.69 2.33 -7.17
CA GLN A 68 -2.04 2.44 -5.87
C GLN A 68 -0.61 1.92 -5.93
N PHE A 69 0.28 2.54 -5.16
CA PHE A 69 1.68 2.16 -5.05
C PHE A 69 2.06 2.07 -3.58
N ILE A 70 2.57 0.93 -3.14
CA ILE A 70 3.16 0.81 -1.80
C ILE A 70 4.52 1.50 -1.74
N LEU A 71 4.68 2.43 -0.81
CA LEU A 71 5.89 3.21 -0.59
C LEU A 71 6.40 2.94 0.84
N GLU A 72 7.25 1.95 0.98
CA GLU A 72 7.91 1.60 2.24
C GLU A 72 9.20 2.40 2.41
N ARG A 73 9.82 2.34 3.58
CA ARG A 73 11.08 3.04 3.84
C ARG A 73 12.14 2.72 2.79
N GLY A 74 12.66 3.75 2.13
CA GLY A 74 13.61 3.58 1.03
C GLY A 74 13.76 4.80 0.15
N GLU A 75 14.60 4.64 -0.88
CA GLU A 75 14.87 5.65 -1.88
C GLU A 75 14.31 5.20 -3.23
N TYR A 76 13.53 6.08 -3.87
CA TYR A 76 12.84 5.82 -5.11
C TYR A 76 13.28 6.84 -6.16
N PRO A 77 14.38 6.58 -6.88
CA PRO A 77 15.02 7.57 -7.75
C PRO A 77 14.19 7.91 -9.00
N ARG A 78 13.23 7.06 -9.37
CA ARG A 78 12.41 7.17 -10.57
C ARG A 78 11.11 6.37 -10.41
N TRP A 79 10.17 6.59 -11.33
CA TRP A 79 8.83 6.01 -11.27
C TRP A 79 8.77 4.48 -11.35
N ASP A 80 9.73 3.85 -12.00
CA ASP A 80 9.87 2.40 -12.07
C ASP A 80 10.20 1.76 -10.71
N ALA A 81 10.77 2.54 -9.78
CA ALA A 81 11.08 2.07 -8.44
C ALA A 81 9.84 1.85 -7.56
N TRP A 82 8.71 2.54 -7.81
CA TRP A 82 7.46 2.35 -7.04
C TRP A 82 6.33 1.68 -7.81
N SER A 83 6.27 1.87 -9.12
CA SER A 83 5.23 1.26 -9.96
C SER A 83 5.37 -0.27 -10.08
N GLY A 84 6.57 -0.80 -9.78
CA GLY A 84 6.85 -2.23 -9.79
C GLY A 84 6.77 -2.84 -11.18
N SER A 85 6.55 -4.15 -11.25
CA SER A 85 6.41 -4.88 -12.52
C SER A 85 4.97 -4.80 -13.05
N ASN A 86 4.40 -3.59 -13.11
CA ASN A 86 3.09 -3.39 -13.70
C ASN A 86 3.20 -3.42 -15.24
N ALA A 87 2.23 -4.05 -15.91
CA ALA A 87 2.27 -4.19 -17.37
C ALA A 87 2.07 -2.85 -18.10
N TYR A 88 1.44 -1.88 -17.42
CA TYR A 88 1.20 -0.55 -17.92
C TYR A 88 2.18 0.45 -17.31
N HIS A 89 2.67 1.33 -18.17
CA HIS A 89 3.62 2.37 -17.84
C HIS A 89 2.90 3.53 -17.14
N ILE A 90 3.02 3.61 -15.81
CA ILE A 90 2.33 4.61 -14.99
C ILE A 90 3.37 5.42 -14.23
N GLU A 91 3.74 6.57 -14.80
CA GLU A 91 4.70 7.49 -14.19
C GLU A 91 4.06 8.47 -13.20
N ARG A 92 2.73 8.54 -13.21
CA ARG A 92 1.99 9.58 -12.53
C ARG A 92 1.80 9.23 -11.05
N LEU A 93 2.11 10.17 -10.17
CA LEU A 93 1.83 10.11 -8.73
C LEU A 93 1.39 11.50 -8.27
N MET A 94 0.10 11.63 -7.97
CA MET A 94 -0.54 12.93 -7.72
C MET A 94 -1.09 13.12 -6.31
N SER A 95 -1.20 12.03 -5.53
CA SER A 95 -1.59 12.11 -4.13
C SER A 95 -0.99 10.96 -3.34
N PHE A 96 -0.88 11.13 -2.02
CA PHE A 96 -0.35 10.10 -1.13
C PHE A 96 -0.80 10.30 0.32
N ARG A 97 -0.81 9.21 1.10
CA ARG A 97 -1.15 9.24 2.53
C ARG A 97 -0.35 8.21 3.33
N PRO A 98 -0.11 8.46 4.64
CA PRO A 98 0.53 7.47 5.49
C PRO A 98 -0.39 6.25 5.71
N ILE A 99 0.23 5.11 6.02
CA ILE A 99 -0.43 3.87 6.45
C ILE A 99 -0.24 3.77 7.96
N CYS A 100 -1.28 4.16 8.71
CA CYS A 100 -1.21 4.23 10.17
C CYS A 100 -1.31 2.85 10.84
N SER A 101 -1.98 1.91 10.18
CA SER A 101 -2.20 0.54 10.66
C SER A 101 -1.05 -0.42 10.35
N ALA A 102 0.01 0.01 9.65
CA ALA A 102 1.12 -0.87 9.29
C ALA A 102 1.83 -1.41 10.55
N ASN A 103 1.72 -2.72 10.78
CA ASN A 103 2.40 -3.42 11.88
C ASN A 103 2.80 -4.82 11.43
N HIS A 104 3.97 -4.92 10.79
CA HIS A 104 4.45 -6.15 10.15
C HIS A 104 4.41 -7.40 11.06
N LYS A 105 4.69 -7.27 12.37
CA LYS A 105 4.78 -8.41 13.28
C LYS A 105 3.43 -8.99 13.69
N GLU A 106 2.40 -8.15 13.71
CA GLU A 106 1.04 -8.52 14.15
C GLU A 106 0.06 -8.59 12.99
N SER A 107 0.52 -8.34 11.75
CA SER A 107 -0.32 -8.39 10.56
C SER A 107 -1.04 -9.72 10.42
N LYS A 108 -2.36 -9.66 10.28
CA LYS A 108 -3.24 -10.81 10.08
C LYS A 108 -4.36 -10.45 9.10
N ILE A 109 -4.54 -11.30 8.10
CA ILE A 109 -5.61 -11.21 7.10
C ILE A 109 -6.33 -12.55 6.97
N THR A 110 -7.64 -12.53 6.75
CA THR A 110 -8.40 -13.67 6.26
C THR A 110 -8.90 -13.40 4.85
N ILE A 111 -8.56 -14.29 3.91
CA ILE A 111 -9.07 -14.26 2.54
C ILE A 111 -10.24 -15.24 2.39
N PHE A 112 -11.22 -14.88 1.57
CA PHE A 112 -12.43 -15.68 1.31
C PHE A 112 -12.62 -15.92 -0.19
N GLU A 113 -13.19 -17.09 -0.52
CA GLU A 113 -13.36 -17.53 -1.90
C GLU A 113 -14.36 -16.64 -2.65
N LYS A 114 -15.42 -16.20 -1.96
CA LYS A 114 -16.50 -15.39 -2.52
C LYS A 114 -16.61 -14.06 -1.82
N GLU A 115 -17.37 -13.16 -2.42
CA GLU A 115 -17.76 -11.88 -1.82
C GLU A 115 -18.54 -12.09 -0.51
N ASN A 116 -18.62 -11.04 0.30
CA ASN A 116 -19.37 -11.02 1.57
C ASN A 116 -18.94 -12.09 2.58
N PHE A 117 -17.66 -12.50 2.56
CA PHE A 117 -17.05 -13.45 3.50
C PHE A 117 -17.63 -14.86 3.41
N ILE A 118 -17.97 -15.29 2.20
CA ILE A 118 -18.60 -16.58 1.93
C ILE A 118 -17.58 -17.56 1.34
N GLY A 119 -17.79 -18.84 1.61
CA GLY A 119 -17.04 -19.94 1.00
C GLY A 119 -15.82 -20.32 1.82
N ARG A 120 -14.84 -20.93 1.14
CA ARG A 120 -13.60 -21.34 1.81
C ARG A 120 -12.81 -20.12 2.26
N GLN A 121 -12.16 -20.20 3.43
CA GLN A 121 -11.37 -19.13 4.00
C GLN A 121 -10.00 -19.62 4.46
N TRP A 122 -9.01 -18.73 4.44
CA TRP A 122 -7.70 -18.95 5.04
C TRP A 122 -7.26 -17.72 5.82
N GLU A 123 -6.72 -17.97 7.01
CA GLU A 123 -5.99 -16.96 7.78
C GLU A 123 -4.51 -16.97 7.36
N ILE A 124 -3.98 -15.79 7.10
CA ILE A 124 -2.63 -15.54 6.61
C ILE A 124 -1.96 -14.56 7.57
N CYS A 125 -0.79 -14.94 8.06
CA CYS A 125 0.05 -14.13 8.96
C CYS A 125 1.46 -13.90 8.40
N ASP A 126 1.74 -14.40 7.19
CA ASP A 126 3.04 -14.36 6.53
C ASP A 126 2.91 -13.91 5.07
N ASP A 127 4.04 -13.66 4.43
CA ASP A 127 4.11 -13.22 3.05
C ASP A 127 4.05 -14.42 2.09
N TYR A 128 3.20 -14.33 1.07
CA TYR A 128 2.98 -15.39 0.09
C TYR A 128 3.21 -14.86 -1.34
N PRO A 129 4.37 -15.16 -1.95
CA PRO A 129 4.64 -14.80 -3.34
C PRO A 129 3.78 -15.61 -4.34
N SER A 130 3.13 -16.68 -3.91
CA SER A 130 2.09 -17.38 -4.67
C SER A 130 1.05 -17.96 -3.70
N LEU A 131 -0.19 -17.49 -3.82
CA LEU A 131 -1.31 -18.07 -3.07
C LEU A 131 -1.57 -19.51 -3.51
N GLN A 132 -1.35 -19.84 -4.79
CA GLN A 132 -1.50 -21.20 -5.28
C GLN A 132 -0.50 -22.17 -4.64
N ALA A 133 0.75 -21.73 -4.43
CA ALA A 133 1.75 -22.52 -3.71
C ALA A 133 1.38 -22.74 -2.23
N MET A 134 0.63 -21.82 -1.62
CA MET A 134 0.06 -22.00 -0.27
C MET A 134 -1.06 -23.06 -0.24
N GLY A 135 -1.67 -23.37 -1.39
CA GLY A 135 -2.85 -24.24 -1.49
C GLY A 135 -4.16 -23.50 -1.78
N TRP A 136 -4.11 -22.21 -2.16
CA TRP A 136 -5.27 -21.48 -2.66
C TRP A 136 -5.53 -21.84 -4.12
N PHE A 137 -6.61 -22.58 -4.39
CA PHE A 137 -6.83 -23.21 -5.70
C PHE A 137 -7.36 -22.26 -6.79
N ASN A 138 -7.73 -21.02 -6.45
CA ASN A 138 -8.27 -20.04 -7.38
C ASN A 138 -7.24 -18.94 -7.68
N ASN A 139 -7.40 -18.23 -8.80
CA ASN A 139 -6.65 -17.01 -9.10
C ASN A 139 -7.33 -15.76 -8.54
N GLU A 140 -8.48 -15.93 -7.89
CA GLU A 140 -9.31 -14.85 -7.36
C GLU A 140 -9.49 -14.99 -5.85
N VAL A 141 -9.66 -13.84 -5.19
CA VAL A 141 -10.08 -13.70 -3.80
C VAL A 141 -11.35 -12.86 -3.80
N GLY A 142 -12.46 -13.39 -3.29
CA GLY A 142 -13.75 -12.71 -3.37
C GLY A 142 -13.95 -11.61 -2.32
N SER A 143 -13.43 -11.81 -1.11
CA SER A 143 -13.46 -10.82 -0.03
C SER A 143 -12.36 -11.05 0.99
N MET A 144 -12.07 -10.03 1.81
CA MET A 144 -10.97 -10.04 2.76
C MET A 144 -11.35 -9.37 4.08
N LYS A 145 -10.82 -9.91 5.18
CA LYS A 145 -10.87 -9.29 6.51
C LYS A 145 -9.45 -9.01 6.98
N ILE A 146 -9.15 -7.76 7.27
CA ILE A 146 -7.86 -7.33 7.82
C ILE A 146 -8.03 -7.18 9.33
N GLN A 147 -7.72 -8.22 10.09
CA GLN A 147 -7.85 -8.16 11.54
C GLN A 147 -6.82 -7.22 12.16
N CYS A 148 -5.59 -7.23 11.64
CA CYS A 148 -4.47 -6.46 12.15
C CYS A 148 -3.51 -6.11 11.02
N GLY A 149 -2.83 -4.97 11.16
CA GLY A 149 -1.80 -4.56 10.23
C GLY A 149 -2.35 -3.93 8.94
N ALA A 150 -1.45 -3.82 7.97
CA ALA A 150 -1.77 -3.46 6.60
C ALA A 150 -1.09 -4.45 5.65
N TRP A 151 -1.73 -4.68 4.51
CA TRP A 151 -1.35 -5.69 3.53
C TRP A 151 -1.34 -5.08 2.14
N VAL A 152 -0.47 -5.58 1.29
CA VAL A 152 -0.52 -5.32 -0.15
C VAL A 152 -0.74 -6.62 -0.89
N CYS A 153 -1.82 -6.64 -1.68
CA CYS A 153 -2.21 -7.75 -2.54
C CYS A 153 -1.86 -7.41 -3.99
N TYR A 154 -1.48 -8.43 -4.76
CA TYR A 154 -1.03 -8.28 -6.13
C TYR A 154 -1.79 -9.20 -7.08
N GLN A 155 -2.06 -8.69 -8.27
CA GLN A 155 -2.77 -9.40 -9.33
C GLN A 155 -2.08 -10.70 -9.77
N TYR A 156 -0.75 -10.73 -9.76
CA TYR A 156 0.04 -11.86 -10.23
C TYR A 156 1.00 -12.40 -9.16
N PRO A 157 1.52 -13.64 -9.31
CA PRO A 157 2.54 -14.18 -8.42
C PRO A 157 3.84 -13.37 -8.48
N GLY A 158 4.58 -13.38 -7.38
CA GLY A 158 5.85 -12.68 -7.21
C GLY A 158 5.70 -11.18 -7.04
N TYR A 159 4.58 -10.71 -6.49
CA TYR A 159 4.31 -9.30 -6.19
C TYR A 159 4.27 -8.40 -7.44
N ARG A 160 3.53 -8.83 -8.48
CA ARG A 160 3.47 -8.17 -9.80
C ARG A 160 2.05 -7.80 -10.21
N GLY A 161 1.96 -6.87 -11.16
CA GLY A 161 0.68 -6.32 -11.64
C GLY A 161 0.14 -5.23 -10.72
N TYR A 162 -1.18 -5.03 -10.75
CA TYR A 162 -1.85 -4.06 -9.90
C TYR A 162 -1.68 -4.38 -8.42
N GLN A 163 -1.58 -3.32 -7.62
CA GLN A 163 -1.38 -3.37 -6.17
C GLN A 163 -2.65 -2.89 -5.47
N TYR A 164 -3.08 -3.62 -4.46
CA TYR A 164 -4.23 -3.29 -3.63
C TYR A 164 -3.79 -3.23 -2.18
N ILE A 165 -3.80 -2.03 -1.59
CA ILE A 165 -3.44 -1.84 -0.19
C ILE A 165 -4.70 -1.91 0.66
N LEU A 166 -4.66 -2.79 1.65
CA LEU A 166 -5.77 -3.10 2.55
C LEU A 166 -5.32 -2.91 3.99
N GLU A 167 -6.12 -2.23 4.78
CA GLU A 167 -5.76 -1.73 6.10
C GLU A 167 -6.80 -2.14 7.14
N CYS A 168 -6.39 -2.48 8.36
CA CYS A 168 -7.33 -2.86 9.41
C CYS A 168 -8.18 -1.68 9.93
N ASP A 169 -7.71 -0.44 9.78
CA ASP A 169 -8.39 0.78 10.20
C ASP A 169 -9.28 1.39 9.11
N HIS A 170 -9.19 0.91 7.86
CA HIS A 170 -10.06 1.33 6.77
C HIS A 170 -11.25 0.36 6.62
N HIS A 171 -12.48 0.88 6.50
CA HIS A 171 -13.72 0.09 6.53
C HIS A 171 -13.88 -0.85 7.75
N GLY A 172 -13.13 -0.61 8.83
CA GLY A 172 -13.07 -1.54 9.97
C GLY A 172 -12.40 -2.88 9.65
N GLY A 173 -11.57 -2.92 8.61
CA GLY A 173 -10.88 -4.12 8.12
C GLY A 173 -11.75 -5.03 7.26
N ASP A 174 -13.03 -4.72 7.06
CA ASP A 174 -13.95 -5.55 6.29
C ASP A 174 -14.02 -5.08 4.82
N TYR A 175 -13.49 -5.90 3.90
CA TYR A 175 -13.54 -5.66 2.45
C TYR A 175 -14.40 -6.73 1.76
N LYS A 176 -15.68 -6.44 1.55
CA LYS A 176 -16.70 -7.43 1.14
C LYS A 176 -16.70 -7.71 -0.37
N HIS A 177 -16.17 -6.80 -1.17
CA HIS A 177 -16.16 -6.87 -2.62
C HIS A 177 -14.91 -6.19 -3.18
N TRP A 178 -14.38 -6.66 -4.32
CA TRP A 178 -13.18 -6.10 -4.95
C TRP A 178 -13.23 -4.59 -5.25
N ARG A 179 -14.42 -3.99 -5.36
CA ARG A 179 -14.60 -2.54 -5.57
C ARG A 179 -14.15 -1.71 -4.37
N GLU A 180 -14.07 -2.34 -3.20
CA GLU A 180 -13.63 -1.70 -1.95
C GLU A 180 -12.10 -1.68 -1.82
N TRP A 181 -11.36 -2.41 -2.66
CA TRP A 181 -9.90 -2.48 -2.59
C TRP A 181 -9.21 -1.22 -3.15
N GLY A 182 -9.92 -0.47 -3.99
CA GLY A 182 -9.42 0.75 -4.63
C GLY A 182 -10.25 1.15 -5.84
N SER A 183 -10.23 2.43 -6.19
CA SER A 183 -10.98 2.96 -7.35
C SER A 183 -10.55 2.38 -8.70
N HIS A 184 -9.34 1.81 -8.79
CA HIS A 184 -8.83 1.16 -9.99
C HIS A 184 -9.10 -0.36 -10.04
N ALA A 185 -9.64 -0.96 -8.97
CA ALA A 185 -9.94 -2.38 -8.96
C ALA A 185 -11.02 -2.68 -10.01
N GLN A 186 -10.84 -3.75 -10.78
CA GLN A 186 -11.77 -4.18 -11.85
C GLN A 186 -12.09 -5.68 -11.79
N THR A 187 -11.35 -6.42 -10.99
CA THR A 187 -11.41 -7.89 -10.88
C THR A 187 -11.05 -8.30 -9.45
N SER A 188 -11.52 -9.47 -9.04
CA SER A 188 -11.15 -10.18 -7.81
C SER A 188 -9.80 -10.90 -7.92
N GLN A 189 -9.07 -10.77 -9.02
CA GLN A 189 -7.81 -11.48 -9.24
C GLN A 189 -6.70 -11.04 -8.27
N ILE A 190 -6.30 -11.94 -7.38
CA ILE A 190 -5.17 -11.79 -6.45
C ILE A 190 -4.42 -13.11 -6.41
N GLN A 191 -3.10 -13.07 -6.60
CA GLN A 191 -2.26 -14.27 -6.64
C GLN A 191 -1.01 -14.20 -5.77
N SER A 192 -0.67 -13.03 -5.22
CA SER A 192 0.33 -12.90 -4.16
C SER A 192 -0.04 -11.80 -3.18
N ILE A 193 0.37 -11.97 -1.93
CA ILE A 193 0.04 -11.08 -0.81
C ILE A 193 1.26 -10.96 0.10
N ARG A 194 1.51 -9.77 0.65
CA ARG A 194 2.52 -9.59 1.69
C ARG A 194 2.09 -8.52 2.70
N ARG A 195 2.66 -8.61 3.88
CA ARG A 195 2.55 -7.62 4.95
C ARG A 195 3.33 -6.37 4.57
N ILE A 196 2.81 -5.22 4.96
CA ILE A 196 3.50 -3.93 4.80
C ILE A 196 4.47 -3.71 5.96
N GLN A 197 5.66 -3.24 5.63
CA GLN A 197 6.74 -2.90 6.56
C GLN A 197 6.74 -1.40 6.85
N GLN A 198 6.98 -1.02 8.11
CA GLN A 198 7.07 0.36 8.57
C GLN A 198 8.52 0.81 8.78
#